data_AF-I8UKK2-F1
#
_entry.id   AF-I8UKK2-F1
#
_cell.length_a   1.000
_cell.length_b   1.000
_cell.length_c   1.000
_cell.angle_alpha   90.00
_cell.angle_beta   90.00
_cell.angle_gamma   90.00
#
_symmetry.space_group_name_H-M   'P 1'
#
loop_
_entity.id
_entity.type
_entity.pdbx_description
1 polymer ?
#
loop_
_entity_poly.entity_id
_entity_poly.type
_entity_poly.pdbx_seq_one_letter_code
_entity_poly.pdbx_strand_id
1 'polypeptide(L)' 'MERQLLLNEIERSRKKMNEMSKYMPLIAEEIVEISQYIDNLLNEFQRSALKNSYS' A
#
# COMPACT_ATOMS: atom_id res chain seq x y z
N MET A 1 -10.77 -6.68 12.26
CA MET A 1 -11.53 -5.94 11.22
C MET A 1 -10.62 -4.94 10.50
N GLU A 2 -9.85 -4.11 11.22
CA GLU A 2 -8.90 -3.13 10.62
C GLU A 2 -7.82 -3.76 9.71
N ARG A 3 -7.25 -4.90 10.09
CA ARG A 3 -6.19 -5.56 9.31
C ARG A 3 -6.62 -5.99 7.91
N GLN A 4 -7.87 -6.44 7.76
CA GLN A 4 -8.42 -6.82 6.46
C GLN A 4 -8.70 -5.59 5.60
N LEU A 5 -9.11 -4.47 6.21
CA LEU A 5 -9.29 -3.20 5.50
C LEU A 5 -7.94 -2.68 4.97
N LEU A 6 -6.89 -2.72 5.78
CA LEU A 6 -5.52 -2.39 5.37
C LEU A 6 -5.04 -3.26 4.20
N LEU A 7 -5.24 -4.58 4.26
CA LEU A 7 -4.89 -5.48 3.15
C LEU A 7 -5.66 -5.16 1.87
N ASN A 8 -6.96 -4.89 1.99
CA ASN A 8 -7.77 -4.53 0.84
C ASN A 8 -7.29 -3.22 0.21
N GLU A 9 -6.89 -2.25 1.01
CA GLU A 9 -6.41 -0.95 0.53
C GLU A 9 -5.02 -1.05 -0.12
N ILE A 10 -4.13 -1.87 0.43
CA ILE A 10 -2.84 -2.21 -0.19
C ILE A 10 -3.08 -2.83 -1.57
N GLU A 11 -3.97 -3.81 -1.67
CA GLU A 11 -4.22 -4.52 -2.93
C GLU A 11 -4.88 -3.60 -3.98
N ARG A 12 -5.80 -2.72 -3.56
CA ARG A 12 -6.38 -1.69 -4.44
C ARG A 12 -5.32 -0.74 -4.96
N SER A 13 -4.46 -0.24 -4.07
CA SER A 13 -3.38 0.70 -4.43
C SER A 13 -2.36 0.06 -5.38
N ARG A 14 -1.99 -1.20 -5.14
CA ARG A 14 -1.11 -1.97 -6.04
C ARG A 14 -1.71 -2.16 -7.43
N LYS A 15 -3.00 -2.49 -7.50
CA LYS A 15 -3.70 -2.61 -8.80
C LYS A 15 -3.71 -1.28 -9.56
N LYS A 16 -4.03 -0.19 -8.86
CA LYS A 16 -4.02 1.17 -9.43
C LYS A 16 -2.63 1.53 -9.96
N MET A 17 -1.57 1.31 -9.18
CA MET A 17 -0.19 1.54 -9.61
C MET A 17 0.15 0.72 -10.87
N ASN A 18 -0.17 -0.57 -10.86
CA ASN A 18 0.09 -1.46 -12.00
C ASN A 18 -0.67 -1.04 -13.26
N GLU A 19 -1.90 -0.53 -13.14
CA GLU A 19 -2.65 -0.03 -14.28
C GLU A 19 -2.04 1.26 -14.83
N MET A 20 -1.66 2.19 -13.95
CA MET A 20 -1.04 3.46 -14.35
C MET A 20 0.34 3.25 -14.98
N SER A 21 1.16 2.35 -14.43
CA SER A 21 2.50 2.02 -14.96
C SER A 21 2.49 1.37 -16.35
N LYS A 22 1.33 0.94 -16.87
CA LYS A 22 1.20 0.50 -18.27
C LYS A 22 1.28 1.66 -19.26
N TYR A 23 0.90 2.85 -18.81
CA TYR A 23 0.73 4.04 -19.65
C TYR A 23 1.63 5.21 -19.21
N MET A 24 2.19 5.13 -18.00
CA MET A 24 3.04 6.16 -17.40
C MET A 24 4.41 5.60 -17.04
N PRO A 25 5.49 6.40 -17.17
CA PRO A 25 6.80 6.03 -16.64
C PRO A 25 6.75 5.80 -15.13
N LEU A 26 7.54 4.84 -14.63
CA LEU A 26 7.63 4.56 -13.18
C LEU A 26 8.13 5.75 -12.34
N ILE A 27 8.80 6.70 -12.99
CA ILE A 27 9.30 7.94 -12.38
C ILE A 27 8.28 9.07 -12.38
N ALA A 28 7.09 8.86 -12.97
CA ALA A 28 6.04 9.86 -12.93
C ALA A 28 5.63 10.10 -11.47
N GLU A 29 5.42 11.37 -11.13
CA GLU A 29 5.09 11.81 -9.77
C GLU A 29 3.91 11.02 -9.19
N GLU A 30 2.88 10.79 -10.00
CA GLU A 30 1.68 10.03 -9.61
C GLU A 30 1.99 8.56 -9.26
N ILE A 31 2.95 7.93 -9.95
CA ILE A 31 3.39 6.55 -9.63
C ILE A 31 4.20 6.54 -8.34
N VAL A 32 5.07 7.53 -8.16
CA VAL A 32 5.88 7.69 -6.95
C VAL A 32 4.99 7.91 -5.73
N GLU A 33 3.97 8.76 -5.83
CA GLU A 33 3.00 9.00 -4.77
C GLU A 33 2.25 7.72 -4.38
N ILE A 34 1.80 6.93 -5.36
CA ILE A 34 1.12 5.66 -5.07
C ILE A 34 2.08 4.66 -4.44
N SER A 35 3.34 4.61 -4.88
CA SER A 35 4.37 3.76 -4.26
C SER A 35 4.57 4.13 -2.79
N GLN A 36 4.74 5.42 -2.49
CA GLN A 36 4.92 5.90 -1.12
C GLN A 36 3.68 5.62 -0.26
N TYR A 37 2.49 5.74 -0.83
CA TYR A 37 1.25 5.39 -0.15
C TYR A 37 1.18 3.89 0.19
N ILE A 38 1.55 3.01 -0.74
CA ILE A 38 1.64 1.56 -0.49
C ILE A 38 2.63 1.25 0.64
N ASP A 39 3.80 1.90 0.64
CA ASP A 39 4.81 1.73 1.69
C ASP A 39 4.28 2.13 3.06
N ASN A 40 3.53 3.24 3.15
CA ASN A 40 2.88 3.66 4.39
C ASN A 40 1.86 2.63 4.89
N LEU A 41 1.01 2.11 4.01
CA LEU A 41 0.03 1.07 4.37
C LEU A 41 0.70 -0.23 4.83
N LEU A 42 1.80 -0.63 4.18
CA LEU A 42 2.59 -1.81 4.58
C LEU A 42 3.20 -1.61 5.97
N ASN A 43 3.73 -0.42 6.25
CA ASN A 43 4.28 -0.07 7.56
C ASN A 43 3.19 -0.10 8.65
N GLU A 44 2.01 0.44 8.38
CA GLU A 44 0.87 0.38 9.30
C GLU A 44 0.42 -1.05 9.55
N PHE A 45 0.33 -1.86 8.49
CA PHE A 45 -0.01 -3.27 8.59
C PHE A 45 1.00 -4.04 9.47
N GLN A 46 2.30 -3.83 9.27
CA GLN A 46 3.35 -4.45 10.08
C GLN A 46 3.28 -4.01 11.55
N ARG A 47 3.08 -2.70 11.80
CA ARG A 47 2.91 -2.17 13.18
C ARG A 47 1.68 -2.77 13.86
N SER A 48 0.57 -2.95 13.14
CA SER A 48 -0.64 -3.59 13.65
C SER A 48 -0.43 -5.07 14.01
N ALA A 49 0.44 -5.77 13.27
CA ALA A 49 0.80 -7.16 13.54
C ALA A 49 1.67 -7.28 14.80
N LEU A 50 2.66 -6.39 14.98
CA LEU A 50 3.53 -6.37 16.16
C LEU A 50 2.78 -6.02 17.45
N LYS A 51 1.75 -5.16 17.39
CA LYS A 51 0.91 -4.82 18.54
C LYS A 51 0.10 -6.02 19.07
N ASN A 52 -0.28 -6.96 18.20
CA ASN A 52 -1.05 -8.15 18.57
C ASN A 52 -0.20 -9.29 19.14
N SER A 53 1.11 -9.27 18.95
CA SER A 53 2.03 -10.32 19.43
C SER A 53 2.55 -10.10 20.86
N TYR A 54 2.21 -8.98 21.50
CA TYR A 54 2.57 -8.65 22.89
C TYR A 54 1.36 -8.44 23.81
N SER A 55 0.16 -8.87 23.38
CA SER A 55 -1.07 -8.85 24.21
C SER A 55 -1.49 -10.26 24.58
#